data_AF-A0A4U8YHT8-F1
#
_entry.id   AF-A0A4U8YHT8-F1
#
_cell.length_a   1.000
_cell.length_b   1.000
_cell.length_c   1.000
_cell.angle_alpha   90.00
_cell.angle_beta   90.00
_cell.angle_gamma   90.00
#
_symmetry.space_group_name_H-M   'P 1'
#
loop_
_entity.id
_entity.type
_entity.pdbx_description
1 polymer ?
#
loop_
_entity_poly.entity_id
_entity_poly.type
_entity_poly.pdbx_seq_one_letter_code
_entity_poly.pdbx_strand_id
1 'polypeptide(L)' 'MFKTFNMGIGFILAVDPAEADAVMATIDAMGEKAYRVGTVTQGEGVRYIK' A
#
# COMPACT_ATOMS: atom_id res chain seq x y z
N MET A 1 -7.96 10.15 -13.59
CA MET A 1 -8.51 9.10 -12.72
C MET A 1 -7.80 9.05 -11.37
N PHE A 2 -6.50 8.73 -11.29
CA PHE A 2 -5.74 8.64 -10.02
C PHE A 2 -5.67 9.90 -9.14
N LYS A 3 -5.91 11.11 -9.69
CA LYS A 3 -5.99 12.36 -8.90
C LYS A 3 -7.35 12.59 -8.24
N THR A 4 -8.36 11.81 -8.63
CA THR A 4 -9.78 12.10 -8.31
C THR A 4 -10.48 10.90 -7.70
N PHE A 5 -10.07 9.68 -8.08
CA PHE A 5 -10.63 8.42 -7.59
C PHE A 5 -9.52 7.56 -6.97
N ASN A 6 -9.89 6.79 -5.96
CA ASN A 6 -8.99 5.92 -5.22
C ASN A 6 -8.53 4.66 -5.99
N MET A 7 -9.17 4.37 -7.12
CA MET A 7 -8.83 3.26 -8.02
C MET A 7 -8.78 1.89 -7.32
N GLY A 8 -9.64 1.68 -6.31
CA GLY A 8 -9.74 0.42 -5.56
C GLY A 8 -8.81 0.32 -4.36
N ILE A 9 -8.00 1.33 -4.06
CA ILE A 9 -7.17 1.40 -2.84
C ILE A 9 -7.77 2.43 -1.89
N GLY A 10 -8.55 1.96 -0.91
CA GLY A 10 -9.20 2.84 0.07
C GLY A 10 -8.27 3.35 1.17
N PHE A 11 -7.18 2.62 1.46
CA PHE A 11 -6.27 2.92 2.54
C PHE A 11 -4.84 2.45 2.22
N ILE A 12 -3.83 3.17 2.74
CA ILE A 12 -2.41 2.85 2.55
C ILE A 12 -1.75 2.81 3.92
N LEU A 13 -1.03 1.71 4.18
CA LEU A 13 -0.18 1.54 5.35
C LEU A 13 1.28 1.62 4.92
N ALA A 14 2.06 2.50 5.55
CA ALA A 14 3.51 2.53 5.43
C ALA A 14 4.11 1.78 6.62
N VAL A 15 4.82 0.69 6.35
CA VAL A 15 5.36 -0.23 7.36
C VAL A 15 6.82 -0.53 7.07
N ASP A 16 7.54 -1.04 8.07
CA ASP A 16 8.89 -1.54 7.87
C ASP A 16 8.87 -2.72 6.86
N PRO A 17 9.83 -2.79 5.91
CA PRO A 17 9.90 -3.89 4.96
C PRO A 17 9.95 -5.28 5.60
N ALA A 18 10.56 -5.42 6.78
CA ALA A 18 10.64 -6.68 7.52
C ALA A 18 9.29 -7.12 8.11
N GLU A 19 8.36 -6.17 8.31
CA GLU A 19 7.04 -6.43 8.89
C GLU A 19 5.94 -6.60 7.83
N ALA A 20 6.23 -6.26 6.57
CA ALA A 20 5.24 -6.21 5.49
C ALA A 20 4.43 -7.51 5.33
N ASP A 21 5.09 -8.68 5.42
CA ASP A 21 4.41 -9.98 5.28
C ASP A 21 3.52 -10.32 6.48
N ALA A 22 3.97 -10.00 7.69
CA ALA A 22 3.19 -10.20 8.91
C ALA A 22 1.94 -9.31 8.93
N VAL A 23 2.09 -8.06 8.48
CA VAL A 23 0.97 -7.10 8.37
C VAL A 23 -0.04 -7.60 7.33
N MET A 24 0.42 -8.03 6.14
CA MET A 24 -0.49 -8.57 5.12
C MET A 24 -1.24 -9.82 5.63
N ALA A 25 -0.57 -10.74 6.30
CA ALA A 25 -1.20 -11.93 6.88
C ALA A 25 -2.23 -11.57 7.96
N THR A 26 -1.95 -10.55 8.77
CA THR A 26 -2.89 -10.05 9.78
C THR A 26 -4.15 -9.48 9.12
N ILE A 27 -4.00 -8.68 8.07
CA ILE A 27 -5.13 -8.09 7.34
C ILE A 27 -5.97 -9.19 6.66
N ASP A 28 -5.32 -10.18 6.05
CA ASP A 28 -6.01 -11.33 5.43
C ASP A 28 -6.79 -12.15 6.46
N ALA A 29 -6.21 -12.39 7.64
CA ALA A 29 -6.90 -13.06 8.75
C ALA A 29 -8.10 -12.28 9.29
N MET A 30 -8.13 -10.95 9.12
CA MET A 30 -9.29 -10.10 9.44
C MET A 30 -10.38 -10.15 8.34
N GLY A 31 -10.16 -10.89 7.25
CA GLY A 31 -11.08 -11.00 6.12
C GLY A 31 -10.95 -9.87 5.09
N GLU A 32 -9.91 -9.04 5.21
CA GLU A 32 -9.66 -7.91 4.33
C GLU A 32 -8.50 -8.21 3.37
N LYS A 33 -8.49 -7.58 2.20
CA LYS A 33 -7.46 -7.84 1.18
C LYS A 33 -6.43 -6.73 1.10
N ALA A 34 -5.17 -7.05 1.40
CA ALA A 34 -4.04 -6.14 1.26
C ALA A 34 -3.21 -6.43 0.00
N TYR A 35 -2.57 -5.39 -0.54
CA TYR A 35 -1.65 -5.49 -1.67
C TYR A 35 -0.40 -4.65 -1.42
N ARG A 36 0.76 -5.11 -1.88
CA ARG A 36 1.96 -4.28 -1.96
C ARG A 36 1.80 -3.30 -3.14
N VAL A 37 1.59 -2.02 -2.82
CA VAL A 37 1.30 -0.97 -3.83
C VAL A 37 2.51 -0.10 -4.19
N GLY A 38 3.61 -0.20 -3.46
CA GLY A 38 4.83 0.56 -3.75
C GLY A 38 5.85 0.55 -2.62
N THR A 39 6.84 1.44 -2.71
CA THR A 39 7.91 1.63 -1.73
C THR A 39 8.15 3.13 -1.51
N VAL A 40 8.45 3.52 -0.27
CA VAL A 40 8.85 4.90 0.05
C VAL A 40 10.28 5.14 -0.43
N THR A 41 10.50 6.28 -1.09
CA THR A 41 11.80 6.70 -1.60
C THR A 41 12.10 8.12 -1.16
N GLN A 42 13.38 8.52 -1.17
CA GLN A 42 13.77 9.90 -0.89
C GLN A 42 13.16 10.87 -1.93
N GLY A 43 12.63 12.00 -1.45
CA GLY A 43 12.01 13.04 -2.27
C GLY A 43 10.58 13.36 -1.84
N GLU A 44 9.87 14.12 -2.66
CA GLU A 44 8.50 14.56 -2.40
C GLU A 44 7.54 14.10 -3.51
N GLY A 45 6.28 13.86 -3.11
CA GLY A 45 5.21 13.46 -4.02
C GLY A 45 5.18 11.96 -4.32
N VAL A 46 4.31 11.59 -5.27
CA VAL A 46 4.07 10.20 -5.68
C VAL A 46 4.43 10.04 -7.15
N ARG A 47 5.24 9.03 -7.47
CA ARG A 47 5.59 8.66 -8.84
C ARG A 47 4.98 7.30 -9.17
N TYR A 48 4.11 7.27 -10.17
CA TYR A 48 3.60 6.04 -10.72
C TYR A 48 4.62 5.47 -11.72
N ILE A 49 5.16 4.30 -11.41
CA ILE A 49 5.99 3.52 -12.33
C ILE A 49 5.08 2.59 -13.15
N LYS A 50 5.46 2.37 -14.41
CA LYS A 50 4.67 1.60 -15.38
C LYS A 50 5.10 0.14 -15.40
#